data_AF-A0A7W1EQT3-F1
#
_entry.id   AF-A0A7W1EQT3-F1
#
_cell.length_a   1.000
_cell.length_b   1.000
_cell.length_c   1.000
_cell.angle_alpha   90.00
_cell.angle_beta   90.00
_cell.angle_gamma   90.00
#
_symmetry.space_group_name_H-M   'P 1'
#
loop_
_entity.id
_entity.type
_entity.pdbx_description
1 polymer ?
#
loop_
_entity_poly.entity_id
_entity_poly.type
_entity_poly.pdbx_seq_one_letter_code
_entity_poly.pdbx_strand_id
1 'polypeptide(L)' 'MKTTSISTKNLPTINVVIPNWNGADVIGDCLRSLERQTVQPTQTIMVENGSAINK' A
#
# COMPACT_ATOMS: atom_id res chain seq x y z
N MET A 1 35.11 5.04 -24.36
CA MET A 1 34.22 5.70 -23.37
C MET A 1 33.64 4.61 -22.48
N LYS A 2 34.01 4.55 -21.20
CA LYS A 2 33.46 3.54 -20.27
C LYS A 2 32.17 4.11 -19.69
N THR A 3 31.03 3.58 -20.11
CA THR A 3 29.73 3.94 -19.53
C THR A 3 29.55 3.12 -18.26
N THR A 4 29.77 3.74 -17.11
CA THR A 4 29.54 3.10 -15.81
C THR A 4 28.04 3.09 -15.54
N SER A 5 27.41 1.91 -15.64
CA SER A 5 26.00 1.72 -15.28
C SER A 5 25.82 1.94 -13.78
N ILE A 6 25.00 2.92 -13.40
CA ILE A 6 24.61 3.15 -12.01
C ILE A 6 23.77 1.95 -11.57
N SER A 7 24.26 1.18 -10.59
CA SER A 7 23.51 0.09 -9.97
C SER A 7 22.27 0.67 -9.30
N THR A 8 21.09 0.36 -9.84
CA THR A 8 19.82 0.67 -9.19
C THR A 8 19.77 -0.10 -7.88
N LYS A 9 19.95 0.61 -6.77
CA LYS A 9 19.81 0.07 -5.42
C LYS A 9 18.48 -0.69 -5.36
N ASN A 10 18.53 -2.01 -5.24
CA ASN A 10 17.34 -2.85 -5.23
C ASN A 10 16.59 -2.57 -3.93
N LEU A 11 15.61 -1.66 -3.98
CA LEU A 11 14.76 -1.39 -2.83
C LEU A 11 14.00 -2.67 -2.47
N PRO A 12 13.83 -2.99 -1.18
CA PRO A 12 13.01 -4.14 -0.79
C PRO A 12 11.59 -3.94 -1.34
N THR A 13 11.03 -5.01 -1.89
CA THR A 13 9.61 -5.02 -2.25
C THR A 13 8.76 -5.09 -0.98
N ILE A 14 7.69 -4.31 -0.95
CA ILE A 14 6.80 -4.21 0.21
C ILE A 14 5.40 -4.64 -0.22
N ASN A 15 4.78 -5.51 0.55
CA ASN A 15 3.35 -5.82 0.44
C ASN A 15 2.63 -5.24 1.66
N VAL A 16 1.46 -4.65 1.44
CA VAL A 16 0.63 -4.08 2.51
C VAL A 16 -0.62 -4.93 2.69
N VAL A 17 -0.93 -5.27 3.94
CA VAL A 17 -2.16 -5.97 4.32
C VAL A 17 -2.97 -5.03 5.23
N ILE A 18 -4.19 -4.70 4.82
CA ILE A 18 -5.09 -3.79 5.55
C ILE A 18 -6.25 -4.62 6.11
N PRO A 19 -6.29 -4.91 7.42
CA PRO A 19 -7.49 -5.43 8.04
C PRO A 19 -8.56 -4.33 8.08
N ASN A 20 -9.77 -4.64 7.62
CA ASN A 20 -10.90 -3.71 7.58
C ASN A 20 -12.14 -4.34 8.25
N TRP A 21 -12.71 -3.61 9.21
CA TRP A 21 -14.01 -3.91 9.80
C TRP A 21 -14.68 -2.60 10.19
N ASN A 22 -15.84 -2.31 9.59
CA ASN A 22 -16.58 -1.05 9.67
C ASN A 22 -15.72 0.21 9.41
N GLY A 23 -14.64 0.07 8.62
CA GLY A 23 -13.67 1.14 8.37
C GLY A 23 -14.02 2.07 7.22
N ALA A 24 -15.28 2.14 6.79
CA ALA A 24 -15.71 2.92 5.62
C ALA A 24 -15.29 4.39 5.71
N ASP A 25 -15.32 4.97 6.91
CA ASP A 25 -14.98 6.37 7.15
C ASP A 25 -13.47 6.66 7.04
N VAL A 26 -12.62 5.64 7.22
CA VAL A 26 -11.15 5.81 7.32
C VAL A 26 -10.37 5.15 6.18
N ILE A 27 -10.97 4.19 5.47
CA ILE A 27 -10.27 3.42 4.42
C ILE A 27 -9.78 4.33 3.28
N GLY A 28 -10.53 5.38 2.95
CA GLY A 28 -10.11 6.37 1.95
C GLY A 28 -8.83 7.11 2.35
N ASP A 29 -8.71 7.53 3.61
CA ASP A 29 -7.51 8.22 4.10
C ASP A 29 -6.31 7.28 4.23
N CYS A 30 -6.56 6.02 4.61
CA CYS A 30 -5.54 4.98 4.63
C CYS A 30 -4.93 4.79 3.23
N LEU A 31 -5.77 4.57 2.21
CA LEU A 31 -5.32 4.37 0.83
C LEU A 31 -4.58 5.60 0.29
N ARG A 32 -5.11 6.82 0.50
CA ARG A 32 -4.41 8.07 0.15
C ARG A 32 -3.04 8.19 0.83
N SER A 33 -2.90 7.68 2.05
CA SER A 33 -1.64 7.71 2.78
C SER A 33 -0.62 6.71 2.22
N LEU A 34 -1.08 5.55 1.74
CA LEU A 34 -0.24 4.59 1.02
C LEU A 34 0.25 5.15 -0.32
N GLU A 35 -0.59 5.86 -1.05
CA GLU A 35 -0.22 6.49 -2.33
C GLU A 35 0.93 7.50 -2.19
N ARG A 36 1.09 8.12 -1.01
CA ARG A 36 2.13 9.12 -0.73
C ARG A 36 3.46 8.54 -0.24
N GLN A 37 3.59 7.21 -0.13
CA GLN A 37 4.83 6.59 0.35
C GLN A 37 5.96 6.71 -0.68
N THR A 38 7.19 6.94 -0.21
CA THR A 38 8.40 7.00 -1.06
C THR A 38 8.70 5.67 -1.76
N VAL A 39 8.36 4.55 -1.11
CA VAL A 39 8.45 3.22 -1.69
C VAL A 39 7.04 2.70 -1.89
N GLN A 40 6.64 2.50 -3.15
CA GLN A 40 5.30 2.04 -3.44
C GLN A 40 5.14 0.54 -3.14
N PRO A 41 4.03 0.11 -2.52
CA PRO A 41 3.72 -1.30 -2.35
C PRO A 41 3.64 -2.00 -3.71
N THR A 42 4.17 -3.21 -3.80
CA THR A 42 3.96 -4.08 -4.97
C THR A 42 2.53 -4.61 -5.01
N GLN A 43 1.94 -4.84 -3.83
CA GLN A 43 0.57 -5.28 -3.68
C GLN A 43 -0.03 -4.68 -2.41
N THR A 44 -1.30 -4.31 -2.49
CA THR A 44 -2.13 -3.96 -1.33
C THR A 44 -3.30 -4.94 -1.27
N ILE A 45 -3.43 -5.65 -0.14
CA ILE A 45 -4.49 -6.63 0.11
C ILE A 45 -5.36 -6.10 1.23
N MET A 46 -6.65 -5.92 1.00
CA MET A 46 -7.60 -5.62 2.06
C MET A 46 -8.25 -6.92 2.54
N VAL A 47 -8.21 -7.16 3.84
CA VAL A 47 -8.86 -8.31 4.49
C VAL A 47 -10.10 -7.80 5.22
N GLU A 48 -11.26 -8.20 4.75
CA GLU A 48 -12.56 -7.85 5.35
C GLU A 48 -12.98 -8.85 6.41
N ASN A 49 -13.64 -8.37 7.48
CA ASN A 49 -14.23 -9.17 8.55
C ASN A 49 -15.76 -9.01 8.64
N GLY A 50 -16.46 -8.94 7.51
CA GLY A 50 -17.92 -8.89 7.45
C GLY A 50 -18.52 -7.61 8.02
N SER A 51 -18.01 -6.45 7.58
CA SER A 51 -18.56 -5.14 7.96
C SER A 51 -20.09 -5.05 7.77
N ALA A 52 -20.76 -4.40 8.71
CA ALA A 52 -22.18 -4.12 8.63
C ALA A 52 -22.43 -2.88 7.77
N ILE A 53 -23.51 -2.90 6.99
CA ILE A 53 -24.04 -1.70 6.33
C ILE A 53 -24.97 -1.01 7.31
N ASN A 54 -24.51 0.07 7.92
CA ASN A 54 -25.35 0.93 8.74
C ASN A 54 -26.30 1.67 7.79
N LYS A 55 -27.58 1.28 7.74
CA LYS A 55 -28.64 2.05 7.07
C LYS A 55 -29.55 2.67 8.10
#